data_AF-A0A535CFW7-F1
#
_entry.id   AF-A0A535CFW7-F1
#
_cell.length_a   1.000
_cell.length_b   1.000
_cell.length_c   1.000
_cell.angle_alpha   90.00
_cell.angle_beta   90.00
_cell.angle_gamma   90.00
#
_symmetry.space_group_name_H-M   'P 1'
#
loop_
_entity.id
_entity.type
_entity.pdbx_description
1 polymer ?
#
loop_
_entity_poly.entity_id
_entity_poly.type
_entity_poly.pdbx_seq_one_letter_code
_entity_poly.pdbx_strand_id
1 'polypeptide(L)'
;MNPLKNIKTGSLIVCVLVLLGSFLLAAFSYRMVTAQQGSAIISTPTPSTPTIPTNTPAVAGTPKAAYPPVVPPSAVLGIAADPGYPFEGIPWVRLGYATCFDNAMKGELLKTTIAQYHSQDVRVMLSLCQWANDARLFDKNIINDVAQGGADAVQCGNEEMKIGKYNLGVPPAIFAKFYDLCQQAAHAVRPEIPIIIGANDPQVGGVDYQPLVAQARYLDEMQNAMNTSV
;
A
#
# COMPACT_ATOMS: atom_id res chain seq x y z
N MET A 1 29.06 38.21 37.80
CA MET A 1 29.26 38.91 36.52
C MET A 1 27.97 38.83 35.72
N ASN A 2 27.40 39.95 35.31
CA ASN A 2 26.09 40.00 34.64
C ASN A 2 26.28 39.68 33.14
N PRO A 3 25.74 38.56 32.59
CA PRO A 3 26.07 38.06 31.25
C PRO A 3 25.58 38.96 30.11
N LEU A 4 24.78 39.99 30.40
CA LEU A 4 24.18 40.89 29.43
C LEU A 4 25.09 42.05 28.99
N LYS A 5 26.30 42.20 29.57
CA LYS A 5 27.14 43.39 29.36
C LYS A 5 27.84 43.47 27.99
N ASN A 6 27.84 42.38 27.21
CA ASN A 6 28.56 42.28 25.93
C ASN A 6 27.66 42.13 24.69
N ILE A 7 26.34 42.24 24.82
CA ILE A 7 25.43 42.12 23.69
C ILE A 7 25.33 43.48 23.00
N LYS A 8 25.87 43.60 21.78
CA LYS A 8 25.65 44.78 20.93
C LYS A 8 24.15 44.94 20.69
N THR A 9 23.62 46.16 20.88
CA THR A 9 22.19 46.48 20.78
C THR A 9 21.54 45.93 19.49
N GLY A 10 22.28 45.91 18.37
CA GLY A 10 21.83 45.31 17.11
C GLY A 10 21.56 43.80 17.17
N SER A 11 22.40 43.03 17.88
CA SER A 11 22.20 41.58 18.05
C SER A 11 20.99 41.26 18.93
N LEU A 12 20.71 42.11 19.92
CA LEU A 12 19.51 42.00 20.76
C LEU A 12 18.24 42.21 19.92
N ILE A 13 18.23 43.23 19.04
CA ILE A 13 17.11 43.53 18.15
C ILE A 13 16.85 42.35 17.20
N VAL A 14 17.89 41.77 16.59
CA VAL A 14 17.74 40.61 15.71
C VAL A 14 17.18 39.39 16.45
N CYS A 15 17.68 39.09 17.66
CA CYS A 15 17.13 38.01 18.48
C CYS A 15 15.64 38.22 18.80
N VAL A 16 15.24 39.43 19.17
CA VAL A 16 13.83 39.76 19.47
C VAL A 16 12.96 39.60 18.23
N LEU A 17 13.42 40.04 17.05
CA LEU A 17 12.69 39.89 15.80
C LEU A 17 12.53 38.42 15.38
N VAL A 18 13.58 37.60 15.54
CA VAL A 18 13.51 36.16 15.27
C VAL A 18 12.53 35.47 16.21
N LEU A 19 12.60 35.77 17.52
CA LEU A 19 11.67 35.20 18.50
C LEU A 19 10.22 35.58 18.20
N LEU A 20 9.95 36.85 17.89
CA LEU A 20 8.61 37.31 17.51
C LEU A 20 8.13 36.65 16.21
N GLY A 21 8.99 36.53 15.20
CA GLY A 21 8.69 35.86 13.94
C GLY A 21 8.36 34.37 14.13
N SER A 22 9.17 33.66 14.93
CA SER A 22 8.92 32.25 15.27
C SER A 22 7.61 32.05 16.05
N PHE A 23 7.30 32.96 16.98
CA PHE A 23 6.06 32.91 17.75
C PHE A 23 4.82 33.15 16.88
N LEU A 24 4.90 34.13 15.97
CA LEU A 24 3.84 34.40 15.00
C LEU A 24 3.63 33.22 14.05
N LEU A 25 4.71 32.63 13.51
CA LEU A 25 4.61 31.44 12.66
C LEU A 25 3.94 30.28 13.40
N ALA A 26 4.37 29.98 14.63
CA ALA A 26 3.79 28.91 15.44
C ALA A 26 2.29 29.16 15.74
N ALA A 27 1.91 30.41 16.04
CA ALA A 27 0.51 30.77 16.27
C ALA A 27 -0.35 30.65 15.00
N PHE A 28 0.18 31.01 13.83
CA PHE A 28 -0.50 30.83 12.55
C PHE A 28 -0.62 29.35 12.16
N SER A 29 0.41 28.54 12.36
CA SER A 29 0.36 27.09 12.16
C SER A 29 -0.68 26.43 13.07
N TYR A 30 -0.75 26.84 14.33
CA TYR A 30 -1.74 26.34 15.28
C TYR A 30 -3.15 26.74 14.87
N ARG A 31 -3.36 27.99 14.42
CA ARG A 31 -4.66 28.46 13.93
C ARG A 31 -5.12 27.73 12.67
N MET A 32 -4.23 27.43 11.72
CA MET A 32 -4.54 26.60 10.54
C MET A 32 -5.02 25.19 10.93
N VAL A 33 -4.32 24.52 11.85
CA VAL A 33 -4.69 23.18 12.33
C VAL A 33 -6.02 23.22 13.09
N THR A 34 -6.24 24.21 13.96
CA THR A 34 -7.53 24.35 14.68
C THR A 34 -8.69 24.82 13.79
N ALA A 35 -8.42 25.58 12.72
CA ALA A 35 -9.46 26.01 11.77
C ALA A 35 -9.94 24.85 10.88
N GLN A 36 -9.08 23.87 10.58
CA GLN A 36 -9.50 22.60 9.96
C GLN A 36 -10.26 21.67 10.94
N GLN A 37 -10.12 21.85 12.26
CA GLN A 37 -10.92 21.16 13.28
C GLN A 37 -12.20 21.91 13.69
N GLY A 38 -12.50 23.06 13.07
CA GLY A 38 -13.54 23.99 13.49
C GLY A 38 -14.94 23.77 12.90
N SER A 39 -15.24 22.63 12.28
CA SER A 39 -16.62 22.28 11.90
C SER A 39 -17.29 21.47 13.03
N ALA A 40 -17.92 22.22 13.93
CA ALA A 40 -18.99 21.82 14.85
C ALA A 40 -18.76 20.60 15.76
N ILE A 41 -18.28 20.84 16.99
CA ILE A 41 -18.55 19.97 18.13
C ILE A 41 -20.02 20.18 18.51
N ILE A 42 -20.91 19.36 17.96
CA ILE A 42 -22.25 19.14 18.51
C ILE A 42 -22.12 17.99 19.51
N SER A 43 -22.46 18.26 20.76
CA SER A 43 -22.55 17.27 21.84
C SER A 43 -23.30 16.03 21.37
N THR A 44 -22.60 14.90 21.24
CA THR A 44 -23.19 13.62 20.83
C THR A 44 -23.80 12.94 22.07
N PRO A 45 -25.09 12.56 22.05
CA PRO A 45 -25.65 11.67 23.06
C PRO A 45 -25.03 10.27 22.91
N THR A 46 -24.97 9.56 24.04
CA THR A 46 -24.52 8.16 24.23
C THR A 46 -24.78 7.26 23.00
N PRO A 47 -23.82 6.43 22.54
CA PRO A 47 -24.02 5.60 21.36
C PRO A 47 -25.13 4.58 21.56
N SER A 48 -26.24 4.78 20.86
CA SER A 48 -27.17 3.72 20.53
C SER A 48 -26.49 2.74 19.57
N THR A 49 -26.75 1.45 19.74
CA THR A 49 -26.35 0.35 18.87
C THR A 49 -26.42 0.76 17.39
N PRO A 50 -25.37 0.55 16.57
CA PRO A 50 -25.37 1.01 15.18
C PRO A 50 -26.44 0.26 14.39
N THR A 51 -27.50 0.96 14.01
CA THR A 51 -28.44 0.48 12.99
C THR A 51 -27.77 0.66 11.64
N ILE A 52 -27.28 -0.44 11.06
CA ILE A 52 -26.79 -0.48 9.69
C ILE A 52 -27.93 -0.02 8.76
N PRO A 53 -27.75 1.03 7.92
CA PRO A 53 -28.76 1.38 6.92
C PRO A 53 -28.85 0.27 5.87
N THR A 54 -29.95 -0.47 5.87
CA THR A 54 -30.25 -1.64 5.04
C THR A 54 -30.58 -1.31 3.57
N ASN A 55 -29.99 -0.27 2.99
CA ASN A 55 -30.26 0.13 1.60
C ASN A 55 -29.01 0.07 0.71
N THR A 56 -28.16 -0.93 0.93
CA THR A 56 -27.18 -1.35 -0.09
C THR A 56 -27.89 -2.34 -1.02
N PRO A 57 -27.93 -2.11 -2.35
CA PRO A 57 -28.32 -3.15 -3.29
C PRO A 57 -27.53 -4.42 -2.96
N ALA A 58 -28.22 -5.54 -2.76
CA ALA A 58 -27.58 -6.81 -2.47
C ALA A 58 -26.62 -7.15 -3.62
N VAL A 59 -25.34 -6.89 -3.43
CA VAL A 59 -24.28 -7.40 -4.29
C VAL A 59 -24.41 -8.92 -4.22
N ALA A 60 -24.64 -9.55 -5.37
CA ALA A 60 -24.69 -11.00 -5.48
C ALA A 60 -23.49 -11.58 -4.73
N GLY A 61 -23.76 -12.46 -3.76
CA GLY A 61 -22.79 -12.91 -2.78
C GLY A 61 -21.47 -13.29 -3.43
N THR A 62 -20.38 -12.70 -2.94
CA THR A 62 -19.00 -13.01 -3.32
C THR A 62 -18.87 -14.54 -3.38
N PRO A 63 -18.38 -15.12 -4.49
CA PRO A 63 -18.12 -16.55 -4.55
C PRO A 63 -17.32 -16.96 -3.32
N LYS A 64 -17.72 -18.05 -2.65
CA LYS A 64 -17.01 -18.57 -1.48
C LYS A 64 -15.55 -18.77 -1.89
N ALA A 65 -14.67 -17.88 -1.41
CA ALA A 65 -13.26 -17.94 -1.73
C ALA A 65 -12.73 -19.31 -1.31
N ALA A 66 -12.24 -20.08 -2.28
CA ALA A 66 -11.50 -21.30 -2.03
C ALA A 66 -10.11 -20.89 -1.59
N TYR A 67 -9.97 -20.54 -0.31
CA TYR A 67 -8.65 -20.29 0.26
C TYR A 67 -7.84 -21.59 0.23
N PRO A 68 -6.52 -21.50 -0.06
CA PRO A 68 -5.62 -22.61 0.19
C PRO A 68 -5.81 -23.13 1.63
N PRO A 69 -5.61 -24.43 1.88
CA PRO A 69 -5.73 -24.99 3.23
C PRO A 69 -4.86 -24.20 4.21
N VAL A 70 -5.44 -23.86 5.36
CA VAL A 70 -4.75 -23.14 6.43
C VAL A 70 -3.55 -23.97 6.88
N VAL A 71 -2.35 -23.44 6.64
CA VAL A 71 -1.09 -24.05 7.08
C VAL A 71 -0.86 -23.63 8.54
N PRO A 72 -0.49 -24.55 9.45
CA PRO A 72 -0.19 -24.18 10.84
C PRO A 72 0.95 -23.14 10.87
N PRO A 73 0.88 -22.11 11.74
CA PRO A 73 1.90 -21.06 11.81
C PRO A 73 3.33 -21.59 12.00
N SER A 74 3.49 -22.73 12.68
CA SER A 74 4.77 -23.42 12.86
C SER A 74 5.41 -23.94 11.57
N ALA A 75 4.65 -24.06 10.49
CA ALA A 75 5.15 -24.45 9.17
C ALA A 75 5.40 -23.23 8.25
N VAL A 76 5.12 -22.01 8.71
CA VAL A 76 5.45 -20.77 7.99
C VAL A 76 6.81 -20.29 8.48
N LEU A 77 7.87 -20.70 7.78
CA LEU A 77 9.26 -20.45 8.20
C LEU A 77 9.78 -19.04 7.84
N GLY A 78 8.99 -18.24 7.11
CA GLY A 78 9.27 -16.83 6.79
C GLY A 78 9.22 -16.56 5.29
N ILE A 79 9.81 -15.43 4.86
CA ILE A 79 10.02 -15.07 3.46
C ILE A 79 11.50 -14.69 3.29
N ALA A 80 12.24 -15.39 2.42
CA ALA A 80 13.65 -15.08 2.15
C ALA A 80 13.74 -13.80 1.30
N ALA A 81 14.79 -12.99 1.47
CA ALA A 81 14.96 -11.71 0.76
C ALA A 81 16.16 -11.66 -0.20
N ASP A 82 17.02 -12.69 -0.19
CA ASP A 82 18.28 -12.70 -0.94
C ASP A 82 18.51 -14.07 -1.61
N PRO A 83 18.73 -14.13 -2.95
CA PRO A 83 18.99 -15.38 -3.66
C PRO A 83 20.38 -15.98 -3.38
N GLY A 84 21.32 -15.19 -2.85
CA GLY A 84 22.66 -15.65 -2.49
C GLY A 84 22.75 -16.30 -1.12
N TYR A 85 21.79 -16.00 -0.24
CA TYR A 85 21.72 -16.52 1.13
C TYR A 85 20.28 -16.95 1.46
N PRO A 86 19.75 -18.00 0.80
CA PRO A 86 18.47 -18.59 1.18
C PRO A 86 18.53 -19.01 2.66
N PHE A 87 17.53 -18.61 3.45
CA PHE A 87 17.38 -19.18 4.79
C PHE A 87 16.88 -20.62 4.64
N GLU A 88 17.62 -21.56 5.21
CA GLU A 88 17.26 -22.98 5.18
C GLU A 88 15.85 -23.19 5.76
N GLY A 89 15.01 -23.87 4.99
CA GLY A 89 13.63 -24.18 5.37
C GLY A 89 12.59 -23.11 4.98
N ILE A 90 12.95 -21.93 4.47
CA ILE A 90 11.95 -20.96 4.03
C ILE A 90 11.37 -21.36 2.65
N PRO A 91 10.07 -21.71 2.53
CA PRO A 91 9.53 -22.26 1.29
C PRO A 91 9.07 -21.20 0.29
N TRP A 92 9.08 -19.91 0.66
CA TRP A 92 8.60 -18.82 -0.18
C TRP A 92 9.54 -17.60 -0.12
N VAL A 93 9.66 -16.92 -1.26
CA VAL A 93 10.30 -15.60 -1.39
C VAL A 93 9.33 -14.62 -2.04
N ARG A 94 9.35 -13.36 -1.58
CA ARG A 94 8.66 -12.25 -2.25
C ARG A 94 9.68 -11.45 -3.04
N LEU A 95 9.47 -11.38 -4.35
CA LEU A 95 10.24 -10.52 -5.24
C LEU A 95 9.40 -9.31 -5.66
N GLY A 96 10.04 -8.16 -5.83
CA GLY A 96 9.41 -7.02 -6.49
C GLY A 96 9.87 -6.94 -7.93
N TYR A 97 8.92 -6.69 -8.84
CA TYR A 97 9.22 -6.28 -10.20
C TYR A 97 9.90 -4.90 -10.21
N ALA A 98 10.52 -4.51 -11.34
CA ALA A 98 11.20 -3.24 -11.53
C ALA A 98 10.38 -1.97 -11.20
N THR A 99 9.07 -2.07 -11.03
CA THR A 99 8.21 -0.96 -10.60
C THR A 99 8.10 -0.82 -9.07
N CYS A 100 8.57 -1.81 -8.31
CA CYS A 100 8.48 -1.85 -6.85
C CYS A 100 9.72 -1.31 -6.14
N PHE A 101 10.90 -1.39 -6.75
CA PHE A 101 12.18 -1.04 -6.14
C PHE A 101 13.15 -0.48 -7.18
N ASP A 102 14.21 0.18 -6.73
CA ASP A 102 15.27 0.74 -7.61
C ASP A 102 16.04 -0.31 -8.41
N ASN A 103 16.02 -1.58 -7.98
CA ASN A 103 16.65 -2.68 -8.71
C ASN A 103 15.71 -3.18 -9.81
N ALA A 104 16.16 -3.07 -11.07
CA ALA A 104 15.34 -3.40 -12.24
C ALA A 104 15.20 -4.92 -12.47
N MET A 105 14.42 -5.59 -11.62
CA MET A 105 14.02 -6.99 -11.79
C MET A 105 12.97 -7.10 -12.90
N LYS A 106 13.41 -7.40 -14.13
CA LYS A 106 12.55 -7.54 -15.33
C LYS A 106 13.21 -8.43 -16.40
N GLY A 107 12.43 -8.89 -17.38
CA GLY A 107 12.89 -9.66 -18.52
C GLY A 107 13.69 -10.90 -18.11
N GLU A 108 14.85 -11.09 -18.73
CA GLU A 108 15.68 -12.28 -18.50
C GLU A 108 16.23 -12.36 -17.07
N LEU A 109 16.56 -11.21 -16.45
CA LEU A 109 17.01 -11.17 -15.07
C LEU A 109 15.93 -11.69 -14.11
N LEU A 110 14.67 -11.30 -14.34
CA LEU A 110 13.53 -11.79 -13.58
C LEU A 110 13.39 -13.31 -13.71
N LYS A 111 13.38 -13.83 -14.94
CA LYS A 111 13.22 -15.26 -15.23
C LYS A 111 14.35 -16.10 -14.62
N THR A 112 15.60 -15.67 -14.80
CA THR A 112 16.77 -16.37 -14.24
C THR A 112 16.75 -16.35 -12.72
N THR A 113 16.37 -15.21 -12.10
CA THR A 113 16.26 -15.11 -10.64
C THR A 113 15.19 -16.05 -10.09
N ILE A 114 14.02 -16.12 -10.75
CA ILE A 114 12.94 -17.02 -10.35
C ILE A 114 13.38 -18.48 -10.48
N ALA A 115 13.99 -18.85 -11.62
CA ALA A 115 14.52 -20.20 -11.83
C ALA A 115 15.59 -20.59 -10.79
N GLN A 116 16.40 -19.62 -10.33
CA GLN A 116 17.38 -19.85 -9.27
C GLN A 116 16.72 -20.14 -7.92
N TYR A 117 15.59 -19.52 -7.57
CA TYR A 117 14.85 -19.88 -6.36
C TYR A 117 14.20 -21.26 -6.49
N HIS A 118 13.62 -21.55 -7.67
CA HIS A 118 13.03 -22.87 -7.93
C HIS A 118 14.05 -24.00 -7.85
N SER A 119 15.29 -23.79 -8.28
CA SER A 119 16.36 -24.82 -8.16
C SER A 119 16.76 -25.12 -6.71
N GLN A 120 16.35 -24.27 -5.78
CA GLN A 120 16.53 -24.42 -4.34
C GLN A 120 15.26 -24.87 -3.62
N ASP A 121 14.23 -25.31 -4.36
CA ASP A 121 12.90 -25.67 -3.85
C ASP A 121 12.16 -24.53 -3.13
N VAL A 122 12.46 -23.28 -3.50
CA VAL A 122 11.80 -22.07 -2.97
C VAL A 122 10.81 -21.53 -3.99
N ARG A 123 9.56 -21.31 -3.55
CA ARG A 123 8.49 -20.72 -4.37
C ARG A 123 8.56 -19.20 -4.40
N VAL A 124 8.13 -18.58 -5.49
CA VAL A 124 8.20 -17.13 -5.67
C VAL A 124 6.82 -16.48 -5.73
N MET A 125 6.59 -15.49 -4.88
CA MET A 125 5.54 -14.50 -5.06
C MET A 125 6.13 -13.22 -5.69
N LEU A 126 5.69 -12.87 -6.90
CA LEU A 126 6.16 -11.67 -7.60
C LEU A 126 5.18 -10.52 -7.43
N SER A 127 5.65 -9.37 -6.97
CA SER A 127 4.83 -8.15 -6.80
C SER A 127 5.02 -7.19 -7.97
N LEU A 128 3.92 -6.71 -8.54
CA LEU A 128 3.88 -5.62 -9.52
C LEU A 128 3.29 -4.36 -8.86
N CYS A 129 4.10 -3.32 -8.65
CA CYS A 129 3.67 -2.12 -7.94
C CYS A 129 3.08 -1.07 -8.89
N GLN A 130 2.08 -0.34 -8.38
CA GLN A 130 1.41 0.78 -9.04
C GLN A 130 2.21 2.08 -8.89
N TRP A 131 3.29 2.14 -9.66
CA TRP A 131 4.24 3.26 -9.71
C TRP A 131 3.72 4.50 -10.45
N ALA A 132 2.60 4.38 -11.16
CA ALA A 132 1.97 5.45 -11.94
C ALA A 132 0.48 5.56 -11.60
N ASN A 133 -0.13 6.71 -11.90
CA ASN A 133 -1.57 6.98 -11.76
C ASN A 133 -2.22 7.41 -13.09
N ASP A 134 -1.54 7.12 -14.20
CA ASP A 134 -1.93 7.45 -15.57
C ASP A 134 -1.86 6.20 -16.48
N ALA A 135 -1.95 6.39 -17.80
CA ALA A 135 -1.95 5.31 -18.79
C ALA A 135 -0.74 4.36 -18.69
N ARG A 136 0.40 4.82 -18.15
CA ARG A 136 1.60 3.98 -17.96
C ARG A 136 1.36 2.83 -16.97
N LEU A 137 0.41 3.00 -16.05
CA LEU A 137 0.01 1.94 -15.13
C LEU A 137 -0.54 0.71 -15.87
N PHE A 138 -1.10 0.92 -17.07
CA PHE A 138 -1.74 -0.13 -17.88
C PHE A 138 -0.84 -0.64 -19.01
N ASP A 139 0.48 -0.41 -18.93
CA ASP A 139 1.42 -0.88 -19.94
C ASP A 139 1.43 -2.41 -20.02
N LYS A 140 0.89 -2.94 -21.12
CA LYS A 140 0.80 -4.38 -21.38
C LYS A 140 2.18 -5.05 -21.45
N ASN A 141 3.23 -4.34 -21.85
CA ASN A 141 4.56 -4.94 -21.89
C ASN A 141 5.05 -5.26 -20.48
N ILE A 142 4.84 -4.33 -19.54
CA ILE A 142 5.18 -4.54 -18.13
C ILE A 142 4.35 -5.66 -17.52
N ILE A 143 3.03 -5.61 -17.72
CA ILE A 143 2.09 -6.59 -17.15
C ILE A 143 2.38 -8.00 -17.70
N ASN A 144 2.62 -8.12 -19.00
CA ASN A 144 2.93 -9.42 -19.62
C ASN A 144 4.30 -9.96 -19.21
N ASP A 145 5.31 -9.10 -18.98
CA ASP A 145 6.61 -9.55 -18.49
C ASP A 145 6.50 -10.18 -17.09
N VAL A 146 5.68 -9.58 -16.20
CA VAL A 146 5.36 -10.16 -14.89
C VAL A 146 4.65 -11.51 -15.04
N ALA A 147 3.63 -11.60 -15.90
CA ALA A 147 2.89 -12.84 -16.14
C ALA A 147 3.79 -13.97 -16.68
N GLN A 148 4.77 -13.63 -17.51
CA GLN A 148 5.72 -14.57 -18.11
C GLN A 148 6.97 -14.84 -17.26
N GLY A 149 7.10 -14.20 -16.10
CA GLY A 149 8.26 -14.34 -15.21
C GLY A 149 8.40 -15.74 -14.61
N GLY A 150 7.32 -16.53 -14.57
CA GLY A 150 7.32 -17.89 -14.03
C GLY A 150 7.09 -17.98 -12.52
N ALA A 151 6.61 -16.91 -11.88
CA ALA A 151 6.34 -16.91 -10.43
C ALA A 151 5.26 -17.93 -10.02
N ASP A 152 5.23 -18.33 -8.75
CA ASP A 152 4.24 -19.24 -8.16
C ASP A 152 2.96 -18.53 -7.71
N ALA A 153 3.05 -17.24 -7.43
CA ALA A 153 1.93 -16.33 -7.17
C ALA A 153 2.27 -14.92 -7.66
N VAL A 154 1.25 -14.12 -7.99
CA VAL A 154 1.43 -12.72 -8.38
C VAL A 154 0.65 -11.81 -7.44
N GLN A 155 1.34 -10.85 -6.84
CA GLN A 155 0.73 -9.75 -6.11
C GLN A 155 0.54 -8.58 -7.07
N CYS A 156 -0.71 -8.27 -7.42
CA CYS A 156 -1.07 -7.14 -8.26
C CYS A 156 -1.29 -5.92 -7.36
N GLY A 157 -0.34 -4.98 -7.39
CA GLY A 157 -0.27 -3.83 -6.51
C GLY A 157 0.65 -4.04 -5.31
N ASN A 158 0.91 -2.97 -4.58
CA ASN A 158 1.49 -2.98 -3.24
C ASN A 158 1.08 -1.69 -2.54
N GLU A 159 0.49 -1.74 -1.35
CA GLU A 159 0.12 -0.54 -0.60
C GLU A 159 -0.61 0.52 -1.47
N GLU A 160 -1.74 0.12 -2.05
CA GLU A 160 -2.56 0.81 -3.05
C GLU A 160 -2.99 2.23 -2.65
N MET A 161 -3.14 2.46 -1.35
CA MET A 161 -3.54 3.76 -0.78
C MET A 161 -2.35 4.64 -0.37
N LYS A 162 -1.13 4.10 -0.35
CA LYS A 162 0.05 4.82 0.12
C LYS A 162 0.65 5.65 -1.00
N ILE A 163 1.08 6.85 -0.62
CA ILE A 163 1.81 7.77 -1.49
C ILE A 163 3.28 7.72 -1.09
N GLY A 164 4.12 7.30 -2.02
CA GLY A 164 5.56 7.11 -1.85
C GLY A 164 6.26 7.03 -3.21
N LYS A 165 7.53 6.64 -3.20
CA LYS A 165 8.36 6.60 -4.40
C LYS A 165 7.88 5.55 -5.43
N TYR A 166 7.33 4.43 -4.96
CA TYR A 166 6.96 3.29 -5.81
C TYR A 166 5.44 3.01 -5.83
N ASN A 167 4.67 3.83 -5.11
CA ASN A 167 3.23 3.66 -4.89
C ASN A 167 2.65 5.08 -4.91
N LEU A 168 1.81 5.42 -5.87
CA LEU A 168 1.33 6.81 -5.99
C LEU A 168 0.00 7.09 -5.29
N GLY A 169 -0.57 6.13 -4.58
CA GLY A 169 -1.95 6.21 -4.10
C GLY A 169 -2.90 6.30 -5.30
N VAL A 170 -3.47 5.18 -5.72
CA VAL A 170 -4.33 5.15 -6.91
C VAL A 170 -5.80 5.18 -6.51
N PRO A 171 -6.68 5.91 -7.21
CA PRO A 171 -8.12 5.83 -6.98
C PRO A 171 -8.66 4.39 -7.17
N PRO A 172 -9.72 3.97 -6.45
CA PRO A 172 -10.21 2.60 -6.49
C PRO A 172 -10.54 2.07 -7.89
N ALA A 173 -11.16 2.89 -8.76
CA ALA A 173 -11.48 2.49 -10.13
C ALA A 173 -10.24 2.29 -11.02
N ILE A 174 -9.19 3.10 -10.81
CA ILE A 174 -7.92 2.96 -11.52
C ILE A 174 -7.21 1.68 -11.06
N PHE A 175 -7.22 1.43 -9.74
CA PHE A 175 -6.63 0.22 -9.17
C PHE A 175 -7.38 -1.04 -9.59
N ALA A 176 -8.71 -1.02 -9.62
CA ALA A 176 -9.54 -2.12 -10.11
C ALA A 176 -9.15 -2.52 -11.54
N LYS A 177 -9.07 -1.55 -12.46
CA LYS A 177 -8.64 -1.80 -13.84
C LYS A 177 -7.21 -2.36 -13.92
N PHE A 178 -6.29 -1.82 -13.13
CA PHE A 178 -4.91 -2.32 -13.09
C PHE A 178 -4.85 -3.77 -12.56
N TYR A 179 -5.57 -4.04 -11.47
CA TYR A 179 -5.66 -5.37 -10.86
C TYR A 179 -6.23 -6.39 -11.84
N ASP A 180 -7.32 -6.06 -12.53
CA ASP A 180 -7.94 -6.92 -13.54
C ASP A 180 -7.00 -7.23 -14.71
N LEU A 181 -6.35 -6.21 -15.29
CA LEU A 181 -5.39 -6.44 -16.38
C LEU A 181 -4.23 -7.34 -15.94
N CYS A 182 -3.74 -7.16 -14.71
CA CYS A 182 -2.70 -7.99 -14.11
C CYS A 182 -3.18 -9.43 -13.90
N GLN A 183 -4.39 -9.63 -13.36
CA GLN A 183 -5.03 -10.93 -13.17
C GLN A 183 -5.23 -11.65 -14.51
N GLN A 184 -5.82 -10.97 -15.50
CA GLN A 184 -6.08 -11.54 -16.82
C GLN A 184 -4.79 -11.98 -17.52
N ALA A 185 -3.74 -11.16 -17.46
CA ALA A 185 -2.45 -11.52 -18.07
C ALA A 185 -1.81 -12.74 -17.40
N ALA A 186 -1.83 -12.79 -16.07
CA ALA A 186 -1.31 -13.92 -15.32
C ALA A 186 -2.11 -15.22 -15.60
N HIS A 187 -3.45 -15.14 -15.58
CA HIS A 187 -4.32 -16.29 -15.87
C HIS A 187 -4.28 -16.72 -17.34
N ALA A 188 -3.92 -15.82 -18.27
CA ALA A 188 -3.69 -16.20 -19.67
C ALA A 188 -2.46 -17.09 -19.85
N VAL A 189 -1.46 -16.96 -18.98
CA VAL A 189 -0.25 -17.81 -18.97
C VAL A 189 -0.47 -19.06 -18.13
N ARG A 190 -1.03 -18.91 -16.93
CA ARG A 190 -1.27 -20.01 -15.99
C ARG A 190 -2.62 -19.80 -15.28
N PRO A 191 -3.71 -20.45 -15.74
CA PRO A 191 -5.08 -20.19 -15.24
C PRO A 191 -5.26 -20.35 -13.73
N GLU A 192 -4.47 -21.19 -13.08
CA GLU A 192 -4.55 -21.52 -11.66
C GLU A 192 -3.61 -20.70 -10.77
N ILE A 193 -2.81 -19.78 -11.32
CA ILE A 193 -1.89 -18.97 -10.50
C ILE A 193 -2.67 -18.12 -9.48
N PRO A 194 -2.31 -18.19 -8.19
CA PRO A 194 -2.89 -17.30 -7.19
C PRO A 194 -2.56 -15.85 -7.49
N ILE A 195 -3.60 -15.00 -7.50
CA ILE A 195 -3.48 -13.55 -7.59
C ILE A 195 -3.83 -12.95 -6.23
N ILE A 196 -2.95 -12.09 -5.74
CA ILE A 196 -3.06 -11.44 -4.44
C ILE A 196 -3.25 -9.95 -4.68
N ILE A 197 -4.23 -9.35 -4.01
CA ILE A 197 -4.37 -7.90 -3.96
C ILE A 197 -3.25 -7.37 -3.08
N GLY A 198 -2.39 -6.52 -3.63
CA GLY A 198 -1.33 -5.86 -2.86
C GLY A 198 -1.88 -4.76 -1.97
N ALA A 199 -2.45 -5.15 -0.83
CA ALA A 199 -3.10 -4.27 0.14
C ALA A 199 -2.14 -3.34 0.89
N ASN A 200 -2.72 -2.29 1.50
CA ASN A 200 -2.05 -1.36 2.40
C ASN A 200 -1.43 -2.04 3.63
N ASP A 201 -0.43 -1.36 4.23
CA ASP A 201 0.21 -1.79 5.48
C ASP A 201 -0.86 -2.30 6.48
N PRO A 202 -0.69 -3.51 7.07
CA PRO A 202 -1.69 -4.08 7.98
C PRO A 202 -2.05 -3.07 9.08
N GLN A 203 -3.28 -2.58 9.04
CA GLN A 203 -3.76 -1.65 10.04
C GLN A 203 -4.21 -2.47 11.26
N VAL A 204 -3.63 -2.21 12.43
CA VAL A 204 -4.12 -2.79 13.69
C VAL A 204 -4.96 -1.72 14.37
N GLY A 205 -6.26 -2.01 14.52
CA GLY A 205 -7.20 -1.10 15.18
C GLY A 205 -6.85 -0.95 16.65
N GLY A 206 -6.23 0.18 17.00
CA GLY A 206 -5.98 0.59 18.37
C GLY A 206 -7.11 1.50 18.87
N VAL A 207 -6.74 2.61 19.50
CA VAL A 207 -7.68 3.67 19.89
C VAL A 207 -8.28 4.37 18.66
N ASP A 208 -7.53 4.43 17.55
CA ASP A 208 -7.99 4.95 16.27
C ASP A 208 -8.20 3.80 15.27
N TYR A 209 -9.45 3.66 14.82
CA TYR A 209 -9.87 2.68 13.82
C TYR A 209 -10.18 3.31 12.46
N GLN A 210 -10.01 4.63 12.30
CA GLN A 210 -10.29 5.32 11.04
C GLN A 210 -9.45 4.79 9.85
N PRO A 211 -8.15 4.43 10.00
CA PRO A 211 -7.39 3.84 8.91
C PRO A 211 -7.98 2.52 8.39
N LEU A 212 -8.52 1.68 9.28
CA LEU A 212 -9.22 0.44 8.91
C LEU A 212 -10.51 0.73 8.13
N VAL A 213 -11.30 1.70 8.59
CA VAL A 213 -12.53 2.11 7.89
C VAL A 213 -12.22 2.68 6.51
N ALA A 214 -11.17 3.48 6.40
CA ALA A 214 -10.73 4.03 5.11
C ALA A 214 -10.29 2.92 4.14
N GLN A 215 -9.56 1.92 4.64
CA GLN A 215 -9.14 0.76 3.85
C GLN A 215 -10.34 -0.10 3.41
N ALA A 216 -11.27 -0.39 4.32
CA ALA A 216 -12.49 -1.13 3.99
C ALA A 216 -13.29 -0.41 2.89
N ARG A 217 -13.53 0.90 3.05
CA ARG A 217 -14.24 1.71 2.04
C ARG A 217 -13.51 1.71 0.70
N TYR A 218 -12.19 1.82 0.70
CA TYR A 218 -11.39 1.79 -0.53
C TYR A 218 -11.59 0.46 -1.27
N LEU A 219 -11.53 -0.67 -0.55
CA LEU A 219 -11.71 -2.00 -1.12
C LEU A 219 -13.16 -2.23 -1.60
N ASP A 220 -14.16 -1.70 -0.90
CA ASP A 220 -15.57 -1.74 -1.34
C ASP A 220 -15.77 -0.96 -2.65
N GLU A 221 -15.18 0.24 -2.76
CA GLU A 221 -15.23 1.05 -3.97
C GLU A 221 -14.49 0.37 -5.14
N MET A 222 -13.35 -0.27 -4.86
CA MET A 222 -12.61 -1.07 -5.84
C MET A 222 -13.46 -2.24 -6.32
N GLN A 223 -14.09 -2.99 -5.40
CA GLN A 223 -14.96 -4.11 -5.72
C GLN A 223 -16.16 -3.67 -6.56
N ASN A 224 -16.76 -2.51 -6.25
CA ASN A 224 -17.82 -1.93 -7.07
C ASN A 224 -17.34 -1.58 -8.48
N ALA A 225 -16.14 -1.01 -8.63
CA ALA A 225 -15.55 -0.73 -9.94
C ALA A 225 -15.30 -2.03 -10.73
N MET A 226 -14.74 -3.06 -10.08
CA MET A 226 -14.53 -4.39 -10.67
C MET A 226 -15.83 -5.01 -11.20
N ASN A 227 -16.96 -4.78 -10.52
CA ASN A 227 -18.25 -5.34 -10.92
C ASN A 227 -18.97 -4.57 -12.04
N THR A 228 -18.57 -3.33 -12.31
CA THR A 228 -19.37 -2.39 -13.14
C THR A 228 -18.62 -1.79 -14.31
N SER A 229 -17.29 -1.69 -14.24
CA SER A 229 -16.49 -0.81 -15.10
C SER A 229 -15.26 -1.48 -15.70
N VAL A 230 -14.99 -2.73 -15.31
CA VAL A 230 -13.81 -3.49 -15.68
C VAL A 230 -14.24 -4.74 -16.43
#